data_AF-A0A840XNV1-F1
#
_entry.id   AF-A0A840XNV1-F1
#
_cell.length_a   1.000
_cell.length_b   1.000
_cell.length_c   1.000
_cell.angle_alpha   90.00
_cell.angle_beta   90.00
_cell.angle_gamma   90.00
#
_symmetry.space_group_name_H-M   'P 1'
#
loop_
_entity.id
_entity.type
_entity.pdbx_description
1 polymer ?
#
loop_
_entity_poly.entity_id
_entity_poly.type
_entity_poly.pdbx_seq_one_letter_code
_entity_poly.pdbx_strand_id
1 'polypeptide(L)'
;MHQSLEVARYFAASVEYDEATDRFHISGVMGPDEYHDGYPDAPGAGVRDNTYTNVMVAWVCQRAGEALAELAGHLRDDITDRLGVGHDEIEHWAHVSERLAICVHADGILSQFDGYESLVELDWAGYRERYGNIGRLDLILESENDTTNRYKLAKQPDVVMLVYLLGHDQLRHQLARLGYPCSHDDIVRTVTYYLERTSNGSTLSQVVNASVATSR
;
A
#
# COMPACT_ATOMS: atom_id res chain seq x y z
N MET A 1 6.79 4.84 -20.21
CA MET A 1 5.49 5.31 -20.71
C MET A 1 4.55 4.15 -20.98
N HIS A 2 4.73 3.33 -22.04
CA HIS A 2 3.82 2.22 -22.36
C HIS A 2 3.49 1.31 -21.15
N GLN A 3 4.52 0.84 -20.42
CA GLN A 3 4.29 -0.02 -19.24
C GLN A 3 3.47 0.66 -18.14
N SER A 4 3.71 1.95 -17.87
CA SER A 4 2.97 2.70 -16.85
C SER A 4 1.51 2.90 -17.22
N LEU A 5 1.21 3.09 -18.51
CA LEU A 5 -0.15 3.21 -19.03
C LEU A 5 -0.92 1.91 -18.89
N GLU A 6 -0.33 0.77 -19.27
CA GLU A 6 -0.99 -0.54 -19.11
C GLU A 6 -1.21 -0.90 -17.64
N VAL A 7 -0.29 -0.53 -16.74
CA VAL A 7 -0.46 -0.71 -15.30
C VAL A 7 -1.61 0.17 -14.78
N ALA A 8 -1.67 1.45 -15.17
CA ALA A 8 -2.76 2.35 -14.79
C ALA A 8 -4.11 1.82 -15.30
N ARG A 9 -4.18 1.39 -16.57
CA ARG A 9 -5.37 0.77 -17.17
C ARG A 9 -5.83 -0.46 -16.41
N TYR A 10 -4.92 -1.38 -16.10
CA TYR A 10 -5.24 -2.59 -15.35
C TYR A 10 -5.89 -2.27 -14.01
N PHE A 11 -5.25 -1.42 -13.20
CA PHE A 11 -5.78 -1.10 -11.88
C PHE A 11 -7.04 -0.23 -11.92
N ALA A 12 -7.12 0.73 -12.84
CA ALA A 12 -8.31 1.55 -13.02
C ALA A 12 -9.52 0.71 -13.50
N ALA A 13 -9.30 -0.45 -14.12
CA ALA A 13 -10.35 -1.40 -14.46
C ALA A 13 -10.71 -2.35 -13.30
N SER A 14 -9.84 -2.48 -12.28
CA SER A 14 -10.05 -3.39 -11.14
C SER A 14 -10.64 -2.71 -9.90
N VAL A 15 -10.84 -1.38 -9.93
CA VAL A 15 -11.41 -0.64 -8.79
C VAL A 15 -12.93 -0.77 -8.75
N GLU A 16 -13.47 -0.76 -7.53
CA GLU A 16 -14.90 -0.69 -7.26
C GLU A 16 -15.24 0.68 -6.67
N TYR A 17 -16.20 1.40 -7.26
CA TYR A 17 -16.63 2.70 -6.75
C TYR A 17 -17.75 2.53 -5.72
N ASP A 18 -17.57 3.15 -4.56
CA ASP A 18 -18.57 3.27 -3.50
C ASP A 18 -19.15 4.69 -3.50
N GLU A 19 -20.40 4.82 -3.95
CA GLU A 19 -21.13 6.09 -3.97
C GLU A 19 -21.37 6.67 -2.58
N ALA A 20 -21.46 5.83 -1.54
CA ALA A 20 -21.76 6.30 -0.19
C ALA A 20 -20.58 7.04 0.44
N THR A 21 -19.36 6.62 0.12
CA THR A 21 -18.13 7.23 0.61
C THR A 21 -17.46 8.13 -0.42
N ASP A 22 -17.91 8.09 -1.69
CA ASP A 22 -17.30 8.77 -2.83
C ASP A 22 -15.81 8.37 -2.97
N ARG A 23 -15.58 7.05 -2.91
CA ARG A 23 -14.25 6.42 -2.96
C ARG A 23 -14.18 5.22 -3.89
N PHE A 24 -13.00 4.99 -4.44
CA PHE A 24 -12.64 3.75 -5.10
C PHE A 24 -11.96 2.80 -4.12
N HIS A 25 -12.25 1.52 -4.26
CA HIS A 25 -11.70 0.46 -3.44
C HIS A 25 -11.01 -0.58 -4.31
N ILE A 26 -9.95 -1.19 -3.76
CA ILE A 26 -9.28 -2.33 -4.38
C ILE A 26 -9.36 -3.50 -3.40
N SER A 27 -9.95 -4.60 -3.85
CA SER A 27 -10.16 -5.81 -3.06
C SER A 27 -9.37 -6.98 -3.62
N GLY A 28 -9.13 -8.00 -2.79
CA GLY A 28 -8.46 -9.23 -3.23
C GLY A 28 -6.97 -9.04 -3.53
N VAL A 29 -6.33 -8.05 -2.90
CA VAL A 29 -4.91 -7.76 -3.09
C VAL A 29 -4.08 -8.26 -1.92
N MET A 30 -2.79 -8.47 -2.17
CA MET A 30 -1.79 -8.72 -1.15
C MET A 30 -0.71 -7.66 -1.32
N GLY A 31 -0.45 -6.92 -0.25
CA GLY A 31 0.60 -5.89 -0.25
C GLY A 31 2.01 -6.49 -0.22
N PRO A 32 3.05 -5.66 -0.08
CA PRO A 32 4.42 -6.14 0.10
C PRO A 32 4.59 -7.10 1.29
N ASP A 33 3.79 -6.96 2.33
CA ASP A 33 3.79 -7.90 3.44
C ASP A 33 3.01 -9.20 3.10
N GLU A 34 3.77 -10.25 2.79
CA GLU A 34 3.24 -11.56 2.38
C GLU A 34 2.62 -12.37 3.54
N TYR A 35 2.69 -11.89 4.78
CA TYR A 35 2.00 -12.54 5.89
C TYR A 35 0.49 -12.32 5.90
N HIS A 36 0.01 -11.32 5.15
CA HIS A 36 -1.40 -10.96 5.05
C HIS A 36 -1.92 -11.28 3.66
N ASP A 37 -2.27 -12.56 3.44
CA ASP A 37 -2.85 -13.04 2.18
C ASP A 37 -4.39 -12.99 2.17
N GLY A 38 -5.01 -12.57 3.27
CA GLY A 38 -6.46 -12.49 3.45
C GLY A 38 -6.83 -12.18 4.90
N TYR A 39 -8.12 -12.20 5.18
CA TYR A 39 -8.64 -12.04 6.55
C TYR A 39 -8.53 -13.33 7.37
N PRO A 40 -8.56 -13.28 8.71
CA PRO A 40 -8.49 -14.48 9.57
C PRO A 40 -9.49 -15.59 9.22
N ASP A 41 -10.68 -15.20 8.77
CA ASP A 41 -11.79 -16.08 8.39
C ASP A 41 -11.86 -16.39 6.89
N ALA A 42 -11.00 -15.76 6.09
CA ALA A 42 -10.91 -15.93 4.64
C ALA A 42 -9.44 -15.86 4.15
N PRO A 43 -8.56 -16.78 4.57
CA PRO A 43 -7.16 -16.80 4.14
C PRO A 43 -7.04 -17.01 2.62
N GLY A 44 -6.07 -16.34 2.00
CA GLY A 44 -5.82 -16.39 0.55
C GLY A 44 -6.83 -15.64 -0.32
N ALA A 45 -7.86 -15.03 0.26
CA ALA A 45 -8.85 -14.23 -0.49
C ALA A 45 -8.34 -12.82 -0.85
N GLY A 46 -7.19 -12.42 -0.31
CA GLY A 46 -6.66 -11.05 -0.35
C GLY A 46 -7.36 -10.12 0.63
N VAL A 47 -6.75 -8.97 0.86
CA VAL A 47 -7.26 -7.89 1.71
C VAL A 47 -7.85 -6.78 0.86
N ARG A 48 -8.68 -5.94 1.49
CA ARG A 48 -9.23 -4.73 0.89
C ARG A 48 -8.42 -3.50 1.30
N ASP A 49 -8.24 -2.58 0.36
CA ASP A 49 -7.63 -1.26 0.56
C ASP A 49 -6.26 -1.28 1.24
N ASN A 50 -5.37 -2.16 0.74
CA ASN A 50 -3.97 -2.13 1.17
C ASN A 50 -3.36 -0.75 0.85
N THR A 51 -2.88 -0.03 1.86
CA THR A 51 -2.43 1.37 1.74
C THR A 51 -1.26 1.50 0.78
N TYR A 52 -0.30 0.56 0.79
CA TYR A 52 0.78 0.56 -0.20
C TYR A 52 0.23 0.49 -1.62
N THR A 53 -0.66 -0.47 -1.88
CA THR A 53 -1.26 -0.68 -3.19
C THR A 53 -2.06 0.54 -3.64
N ASN A 54 -2.97 1.04 -2.81
CA ASN A 54 -3.83 2.17 -3.17
C ASN A 54 -3.01 3.45 -3.43
N VAL A 55 -1.98 3.75 -2.62
CA VAL A 55 -1.11 4.92 -2.86
C VAL A 55 -0.31 4.76 -4.16
N MET A 56 0.25 3.57 -4.43
CA MET A 56 1.04 3.36 -5.65
C MET A 56 0.18 3.33 -6.91
N VAL A 57 -1.05 2.82 -6.83
CA VAL A 57 -2.04 2.88 -7.92
C VAL A 57 -2.45 4.32 -8.20
N ALA A 58 -2.73 5.10 -7.16
CA ALA A 58 -3.02 6.52 -7.31
C ALA A 58 -1.86 7.26 -7.98
N TRP A 59 -0.63 7.00 -7.51
CA TRP A 59 0.58 7.59 -8.08
C TRP A 59 0.77 7.21 -9.55
N VAL A 60 0.61 5.94 -9.95
CA VAL A 60 0.82 5.54 -11.35
C VAL A 60 -0.28 6.06 -12.28
N CYS A 61 -1.53 6.12 -11.83
CA CYS A 61 -2.63 6.71 -12.60
C CYS A 61 -2.36 8.20 -12.85
N GLN A 62 -1.94 8.93 -11.81
CA GLN A 62 -1.52 10.32 -11.94
C GLN A 62 -0.36 10.48 -12.93
N ARG A 63 0.72 9.69 -12.78
CA ARG A 63 1.89 9.77 -13.66
C ARG A 63 1.56 9.42 -15.10
N ALA A 64 0.64 8.49 -15.34
CA ALA A 64 0.20 8.11 -16.68
C ALA A 64 -0.51 9.28 -17.38
N GLY A 65 -1.43 9.95 -16.67
CA GLY A 65 -2.11 11.15 -17.16
C GLY A 65 -1.15 12.31 -17.43
N GLU A 66 -0.24 12.60 -16.50
CA GLU A 66 0.77 13.65 -16.66
C GLU A 66 1.72 13.38 -17.83
N ALA A 67 2.20 12.13 -17.98
CA ALA A 67 3.07 11.76 -19.09
C ALA A 67 2.40 11.98 -20.45
N LEU A 68 1.08 11.77 -20.55
CA LEU A 68 0.33 12.07 -21.76
C LEU A 68 0.09 13.57 -21.96
N ALA A 69 -0.06 14.34 -20.88
CA ALA A 69 -0.24 15.79 -20.95
C ALA A 69 1.04 16.54 -21.35
N GLU A 70 2.21 16.01 -21.00
CA GLU A 70 3.52 16.54 -21.42
C GLU A 70 3.80 16.31 -22.91
N LEU A 71 3.10 15.37 -23.55
CA LEU A 71 3.15 15.19 -25.00
C LEU A 71 2.27 16.26 -25.67
N ALA A 72 2.85 17.00 -26.61
CA ALA A 72 2.13 18.04 -27.36
C ALA A 72 1.96 17.69 -28.84
N GLY A 73 0.83 18.11 -29.41
CA GLY A 73 0.53 17.99 -30.84
C GLY A 73 0.51 16.56 -31.35
N HIS A 74 0.97 16.36 -32.59
CA HIS A 74 0.91 15.08 -33.30
C HIS A 74 1.53 13.89 -32.56
N LEU A 75 2.54 14.14 -31.70
CA LEU A 75 3.16 13.06 -30.94
C LEU A 75 2.22 12.46 -29.89
N ARG A 76 1.37 13.29 -29.27
CA ARG A 76 0.34 12.82 -28.34
C ARG A 76 -0.68 11.98 -29.09
N ASP A 77 -1.22 12.52 -30.18
CA ASP A 77 -2.25 11.88 -31.01
C ASP A 77 -1.77 10.51 -31.52
N ASP A 78 -0.56 10.44 -32.09
CA ASP A 78 0.04 9.20 -32.58
C ASP A 78 0.19 8.13 -31.46
N ILE A 79 0.52 8.56 -30.24
CA ILE A 79 0.70 7.64 -29.10
C ILE A 79 -0.66 7.20 -28.55
N THR A 80 -1.62 8.10 -28.39
CA THR A 80 -2.96 7.75 -27.90
C THR A 80 -3.68 6.85 -28.89
N ASP A 81 -3.56 7.11 -30.20
CA ASP A 81 -4.15 6.28 -31.25
C ASP A 81 -3.52 4.89 -31.28
N ARG A 82 -2.18 4.80 -31.21
CA ARG A 82 -1.47 3.51 -31.23
C ARG A 82 -1.78 2.66 -30.00
N LEU A 83 -2.02 3.28 -28.84
CA LEU A 83 -2.30 2.59 -27.57
C LEU A 83 -3.80 2.48 -27.26
N GLY A 84 -4.66 3.02 -28.13
CA GLY A 84 -6.11 3.06 -27.95
C GLY A 84 -6.54 3.78 -26.67
N VAL A 85 -5.80 4.81 -26.24
CA VAL A 85 -6.10 5.56 -25.01
C VAL A 85 -7.03 6.72 -25.34
N GLY A 86 -8.27 6.65 -24.86
CA GLY A 86 -9.28 7.69 -25.03
C GLY A 86 -9.23 8.78 -23.96
N HIS A 87 -9.96 9.88 -24.19
CA HIS A 87 -10.08 10.95 -23.20
C HIS A 87 -10.75 10.48 -21.90
N ASP A 88 -11.86 9.75 -22.01
CA ASP A 88 -12.61 9.20 -20.88
C ASP A 88 -11.74 8.29 -20.00
N GLU A 89 -10.82 7.54 -20.62
CA GLU A 89 -9.87 6.69 -19.89
C GLU A 89 -8.89 7.54 -19.06
N ILE A 90 -8.39 8.64 -19.62
CA ILE A 90 -7.50 9.58 -18.91
C ILE A 90 -8.25 10.28 -17.77
N GLU A 91 -9.50 10.69 -18.00
CA GLU A 91 -10.34 11.28 -16.96
C GLU A 91 -10.62 10.28 -15.83
N HIS A 92 -10.88 9.02 -16.17
CA HIS A 92 -11.06 7.94 -15.19
C HIS A 92 -9.80 7.71 -14.36
N TRP A 93 -8.61 7.68 -14.99
CA TRP A 93 -7.34 7.59 -14.26
C TRP A 93 -7.14 8.75 -13.29
N ALA A 94 -7.47 9.98 -13.72
CA ALA A 94 -7.41 11.15 -12.85
C ALA A 94 -8.35 10.99 -11.65
N HIS A 95 -9.59 10.57 -11.88
CA HIS A 95 -10.58 10.37 -10.82
C HIS A 95 -10.16 9.28 -9.82
N VAL A 96 -9.68 8.13 -10.30
CA VAL A 96 -9.14 7.06 -9.45
C VAL A 96 -7.95 7.56 -8.63
N SER A 97 -7.05 8.35 -9.23
CA SER A 97 -5.86 8.88 -8.56
C SER A 97 -6.17 9.83 -7.39
N GLU A 98 -7.37 10.40 -7.35
CA GLU A 98 -7.80 11.34 -6.31
C GLU A 98 -8.75 10.72 -5.30
N ARG A 99 -9.36 9.57 -5.63
CA ARG A 99 -10.47 9.01 -4.86
C ARG A 99 -10.27 7.60 -4.33
N LEU A 100 -9.10 6.97 -4.52
CA LEU A 100 -8.79 5.70 -3.85
C LEU A 100 -8.86 5.83 -2.32
N ALA A 101 -9.46 4.84 -1.66
CA ALA A 101 -9.62 4.79 -0.22
C ALA A 101 -8.28 4.55 0.49
N ILE A 102 -8.09 5.17 1.65
CA ILE A 102 -6.97 4.90 2.56
C ILE A 102 -7.55 4.69 3.95
N CYS A 103 -7.22 3.56 4.58
CA CYS A 103 -7.64 3.25 5.93
C CYS A 103 -6.69 3.91 6.94
N VAL A 104 -7.25 4.56 7.96
CA VAL A 104 -6.48 5.24 9.01
C VAL A 104 -7.03 4.79 10.36
N HIS A 105 -6.14 4.47 11.30
CA HIS A 105 -6.49 4.09 12.65
C HIS A 105 -7.17 5.25 13.39
N ALA A 106 -7.88 4.94 14.47
CA ALA A 106 -8.52 5.97 15.30
C ALA A 106 -7.52 7.01 15.86
N ASP A 107 -6.25 6.63 16.03
CA ASP A 107 -5.17 7.50 16.52
C ASP A 107 -4.36 8.20 15.40
N GLY A 108 -4.72 8.01 14.13
CA GLY A 108 -4.08 8.67 12.99
C GLY A 108 -2.93 7.92 12.33
N ILE A 109 -2.64 6.67 12.72
CA ILE A 109 -1.68 5.81 12.03
C ILE A 109 -2.28 5.33 10.70
N LEU A 110 -1.51 5.37 9.59
CA LEU A 110 -1.98 4.78 8.33
C LEU A 110 -2.11 3.27 8.50
N SER A 111 -3.31 2.73 8.27
CA SER A 111 -3.57 1.30 8.38
C SER A 111 -2.98 0.55 7.20
N GLN A 112 -2.49 -0.67 7.41
CA GLN A 112 -1.87 -1.45 6.32
C GLN A 112 -2.92 -1.87 5.29
N PHE A 113 -4.12 -2.21 5.74
CA PHE A 113 -5.29 -2.54 4.94
C PHE A 113 -6.56 -2.38 5.81
N ASP A 114 -7.73 -2.45 5.20
CA ASP A 114 -9.01 -2.35 5.90
C ASP A 114 -9.15 -3.42 6.98
N GLY A 115 -9.34 -3.00 8.24
CA GLY A 115 -9.47 -3.89 9.40
C GLY A 115 -8.18 -4.26 10.14
N TYR A 116 -7.00 -3.84 9.67
CA TYR A 116 -5.71 -4.17 10.32
C TYR A 116 -5.65 -3.71 11.79
N GLU A 117 -6.22 -2.53 12.11
CA GLU A 117 -6.26 -2.00 13.49
C GLU A 117 -6.96 -2.97 14.48
N SER A 118 -7.87 -3.81 13.98
CA SER A 118 -8.64 -4.74 14.82
C SER A 118 -7.93 -6.08 15.06
N LEU A 119 -6.78 -6.32 14.41
CA LEU A 119 -5.99 -7.53 14.63
C LEU A 119 -5.35 -7.56 16.02
N VAL A 120 -5.01 -8.76 16.47
CA VAL A 120 -4.43 -9.00 17.81
C VAL A 120 -2.97 -8.58 17.83
N GLU A 121 -2.50 -7.98 18.92
CA GLU A 121 -1.05 -7.74 19.09
C GLU A 121 -0.33 -9.06 19.40
N LEU A 122 0.79 -9.30 18.71
CA LEU A 122 1.65 -10.46 18.97
C LEU A 122 2.48 -10.22 20.24
N ASP A 123 2.68 -11.27 21.06
CA ASP A 123 3.67 -11.24 22.14
C ASP A 123 5.11 -11.33 21.58
N TRP A 124 5.60 -10.22 21.03
CA TRP A 124 6.93 -10.14 20.43
C TRP A 124 8.05 -10.55 21.38
N ALA A 125 7.93 -10.22 22.67
CA ALA A 125 8.96 -10.55 23.66
C ALA A 125 8.97 -12.05 23.95
N GLY A 126 7.79 -12.63 24.22
CA GLY A 126 7.65 -14.07 24.48
C GLY A 126 8.06 -14.92 23.29
N TYR A 127 7.70 -14.54 22.06
CA TYR A 127 8.14 -15.26 20.86
C TYR A 127 9.66 -15.19 20.65
N ARG A 128 10.28 -14.03 20.89
CA ARG A 128 11.75 -13.90 20.81
C ARG A 128 12.46 -14.73 21.87
N GLU A 129 11.95 -14.77 23.10
CA GLU A 129 12.51 -15.59 24.16
C GLU A 129 12.39 -17.09 23.85
N ARG A 130 11.23 -17.52 23.36
CA ARG A 130 10.92 -18.93 23.10
C ARG A 130 11.62 -19.50 21.87
N TYR A 131 11.69 -18.72 20.79
CA TYR A 131 12.17 -19.21 19.48
C TYR A 131 13.52 -18.61 19.05
N GLY A 132 13.95 -17.50 19.66
CA GLY A 132 15.15 -16.77 19.28
C GLY A 132 14.98 -16.04 17.95
N ASN A 133 15.02 -16.78 16.84
CA ASN A 133 14.82 -16.23 15.49
C ASN A 133 13.35 -16.36 15.06
N ILE A 134 12.68 -15.23 14.95
CA ILE A 134 11.28 -15.12 14.53
C ILE A 134 11.13 -14.67 13.07
N GLY A 135 12.15 -14.85 12.23
CA GLY A 135 12.10 -14.46 10.82
C GLY A 135 11.05 -15.21 9.99
N ARG A 136 10.63 -16.39 10.45
CA ARG A 136 9.58 -17.24 9.83
C ARG A 136 8.41 -17.44 10.79
N LEU A 137 7.76 -16.34 11.18
CA LEU A 137 6.59 -16.36 12.05
C LEU A 137 5.43 -17.16 11.44
N ASP A 138 5.34 -17.20 10.11
CA ASP A 138 4.43 -18.07 9.37
C ASP A 138 4.56 -19.54 9.80
N LEU A 139 5.78 -20.09 9.76
CA LEU A 139 6.02 -21.49 10.13
C LEU A 139 5.86 -21.75 11.63
N ILE A 140 6.22 -20.76 12.46
CA ILE A 140 6.07 -20.88 13.91
C ILE A 140 4.58 -20.94 14.27
N LEU A 141 3.79 -19.98 13.78
CA LEU A 141 2.35 -19.93 14.05
C LEU A 141 1.63 -21.13 13.44
N GLU A 142 2.00 -21.57 12.24
CA GLU A 142 1.45 -22.79 11.64
C GLU A 142 1.68 -24.02 12.54
N SER A 143 2.88 -24.16 13.12
CA SER A 143 3.18 -25.26 14.05
C SER A 143 2.37 -25.21 15.36
N GLU A 144 1.83 -24.04 15.70
CA GLU A 144 0.93 -23.81 16.83
C GLU A 144 -0.55 -23.92 16.44
N ASN A 145 -0.86 -24.29 15.19
CA ASN A 145 -2.20 -24.28 14.59
C ASN A 145 -2.84 -22.87 14.60
N ASP A 146 -2.01 -21.85 14.37
CA ASP A 146 -2.40 -20.45 14.29
C ASP A 146 -1.98 -19.84 12.93
N THR A 147 -2.30 -18.57 12.70
CA THR A 147 -2.01 -17.88 11.43
C THR A 147 -1.57 -16.44 11.65
N THR A 148 -0.70 -15.96 10.77
CA THR A 148 -0.24 -14.56 10.74
C THR A 148 -1.38 -13.57 10.51
N ASN A 149 -2.42 -13.95 9.75
CA ASN A 149 -3.56 -13.08 9.42
C ASN A 149 -4.31 -12.56 10.64
N ARG A 150 -4.14 -13.18 11.82
CA ARG A 150 -4.79 -12.79 13.08
C ARG A 150 -4.08 -11.67 13.83
N TYR A 151 -2.84 -11.34 13.45
CA TYR A 151 -1.94 -10.54 14.26
C TYR A 151 -1.44 -9.29 13.55
N LYS A 152 -1.18 -8.25 14.34
CA LYS A 152 -0.46 -7.03 13.91
C LYS A 152 1.04 -7.32 13.80
N LEU A 153 1.43 -7.97 12.71
CA LEU A 153 2.80 -8.30 12.40
C LEU A 153 3.08 -8.16 10.91
N ALA A 154 4.34 -8.04 10.49
CA ALA A 154 4.69 -8.00 9.08
C ALA A 154 5.99 -8.77 8.84
N LYS A 155 6.08 -9.46 7.70
CA LYS A 155 7.29 -10.15 7.24
C LYS A 155 8.35 -9.14 6.80
N GLN A 156 7.89 -8.12 6.09
CA GLN A 156 8.69 -7.06 5.49
C GLN A 156 7.86 -5.76 5.40
N PRO A 157 8.51 -4.61 5.13
CA PRO A 157 7.85 -3.30 5.09
C PRO A 157 6.74 -3.23 4.03
N ASP A 158 5.55 -2.81 4.46
CA ASP A 158 4.39 -2.54 3.62
C ASP A 158 4.14 -1.02 3.52
N VAL A 159 3.42 -0.43 4.49
CA VAL A 159 3.21 1.03 4.56
C VAL A 159 4.53 1.80 4.61
N VAL A 160 5.53 1.27 5.33
CA VAL A 160 6.87 1.87 5.44
C VAL A 160 7.61 1.88 4.09
N MET A 161 7.28 0.96 3.18
CA MET A 161 7.86 0.94 1.83
C MET A 161 7.49 2.22 1.05
N LEU A 162 6.32 2.82 1.31
CA LEU A 162 5.94 4.08 0.67
C LEU A 162 6.90 5.22 1.00
N VAL A 163 7.39 5.29 2.24
CA VAL A 163 8.37 6.30 2.65
C VAL A 163 9.72 6.06 1.95
N TYR A 164 10.10 4.79 1.77
CA TYR A 164 11.32 4.45 1.04
C TYR A 164 11.24 4.82 -0.45
N LEU A 165 10.10 4.56 -1.10
CA LEU A 165 9.92 4.80 -2.54
C LEU A 165 9.70 6.28 -2.88
N LEU A 166 8.88 6.98 -2.10
CA LEU A 166 8.43 8.33 -2.40
C LEU A 166 9.17 9.38 -1.57
N GLY A 167 9.66 9.03 -0.38
CA GLY A 167 10.09 10.00 0.62
C GLY A 167 8.89 10.64 1.35
N HIS A 168 9.18 11.33 2.47
CA HIS A 168 8.15 11.90 3.34
C HIS A 168 7.27 12.94 2.62
N ASP A 169 7.88 13.88 1.90
CA ASP A 169 7.14 15.01 1.30
C ASP A 169 6.26 14.55 0.14
N GLN A 170 6.77 13.68 -0.73
CA GLN A 170 5.99 13.17 -1.85
C GLN A 170 4.86 12.26 -1.37
N LEU A 171 5.09 11.41 -0.36
CA LEU A 171 4.03 10.59 0.24
C LEU A 171 2.92 11.47 0.82
N ARG A 172 3.29 12.49 1.60
CA ARG A 172 2.32 13.47 2.13
C ARG A 172 1.53 14.17 1.03
N HIS A 173 2.19 14.56 -0.06
CA HIS A 173 1.53 15.16 -1.21
C HIS A 173 0.53 14.19 -1.84
N GLN A 174 0.91 12.92 -2.02
CA GLN A 174 0.01 11.89 -2.56
C GLN A 174 -1.20 11.64 -1.66
N LEU A 175 -0.99 11.50 -0.35
CA LEU A 175 -2.07 11.31 0.62
C LEU A 175 -3.01 12.53 0.65
N ALA A 176 -2.48 13.75 0.58
CA ALA A 176 -3.30 14.96 0.51
C ALA A 176 -4.16 15.01 -0.76
N ARG A 177 -3.63 14.59 -1.91
CA ARG A 177 -4.41 14.48 -3.18
C ARG A 177 -5.53 13.44 -3.08
N LEU A 178 -5.31 12.35 -2.36
CA LEU A 178 -6.33 11.34 -2.07
C LEU A 178 -7.38 11.83 -1.05
N GLY A 179 -7.17 13.00 -0.43
CA GLY A 179 -8.05 13.57 0.59
C GLY A 179 -7.72 13.13 2.02
N TYR A 180 -6.50 12.63 2.26
CA TYR A 180 -5.99 12.19 3.57
C TYR A 180 -4.77 13.02 3.99
N PRO A 181 -4.90 14.34 4.23
CA PRO A 181 -3.76 15.15 4.62
C PRO A 181 -3.19 14.66 5.95
N CYS A 182 -1.88 14.45 6.00
CA CYS A 182 -1.16 14.05 7.20
C CYS A 182 0.07 14.94 7.44
N SER A 183 0.44 15.08 8.72
CA SER A 183 1.65 15.80 9.11
C SER A 183 2.91 14.95 8.90
N HIS A 184 4.08 15.56 9.05
CA HIS A 184 5.34 14.81 9.07
C HIS A 184 5.36 13.85 10.28
N ASP A 185 4.87 14.33 11.42
CA ASP A 185 4.84 13.57 12.67
C ASP A 185 3.92 12.34 12.56
N ASP A 186 2.82 12.42 11.81
CA ASP A 186 1.94 11.27 11.54
C ASP A 186 2.67 10.18 10.74
N ILE A 187 3.48 10.56 9.76
CA ILE A 187 4.33 9.63 9.01
C ILE A 187 5.38 9.00 9.91
N VAL A 188 6.06 9.80 10.76
CA VAL A 188 7.07 9.28 11.70
C VAL A 188 6.46 8.32 12.72
N ARG A 189 5.27 8.63 13.23
CA ARG A 189 4.49 7.75 14.12
C ARG A 189 4.11 6.44 13.42
N THR A 190 3.58 6.54 12.20
CA THR A 190 3.23 5.38 11.37
C THR A 190 4.44 4.49 11.12
N VAL A 191 5.58 5.07 10.74
CA VAL A 191 6.83 4.33 10.56
C VAL A 191 7.24 3.62 11.84
N THR A 192 7.25 4.33 12.97
CA THR A 192 7.65 3.74 14.27
C THR A 192 6.73 2.57 14.64
N TYR A 193 5.43 2.73 14.45
CA TYR A 193 4.44 1.68 14.70
C TYR A 193 4.73 0.38 13.94
N TYR A 194 5.04 0.44 12.64
CA TYR A 194 5.32 -0.75 11.84
C TYR A 194 6.73 -1.30 12.03
N LEU A 195 7.73 -0.46 12.35
CA LEU A 195 9.08 -0.93 12.66
C LEU A 195 9.09 -1.86 13.89
N GLU A 196 8.26 -1.57 14.89
CA GLU A 196 8.11 -2.42 16.08
C GLU A 196 7.41 -3.75 15.79
N ARG A 197 6.64 -3.82 14.70
CA ARG A 197 5.79 -4.95 14.30
C ARG A 197 6.34 -5.74 13.09
N THR A 198 7.58 -5.50 12.69
CA THR A 198 8.20 -6.20 11.56
C THR A 198 9.19 -7.26 12.04
N SER A 199 9.02 -8.50 11.60
CA SER A 199 9.89 -9.63 12.01
C SER A 199 11.27 -9.62 11.33
N ASN A 200 11.44 -8.78 10.29
CA ASN A 200 12.63 -8.70 9.44
C ASN A 200 12.98 -10.04 8.78
N GLY A 201 11.97 -10.78 8.32
CA GLY A 201 12.13 -12.07 7.66
C GLY A 201 12.77 -12.00 6.26
N SER A 202 12.99 -10.80 5.74
CA SER A 202 13.57 -10.52 4.41
C SER A 202 14.74 -9.54 4.49
N THR A 203 15.74 -9.69 3.62
CA THR A 203 16.88 -8.75 3.53
C THR A 203 16.45 -7.35 3.10
N LEU A 204 15.39 -7.24 2.29
CA LEU A 204 14.77 -5.97 1.90
C LEU A 204 14.24 -5.19 3.11
N SER A 205 13.72 -5.92 4.12
CA SER A 205 13.25 -5.32 5.37
C SER A 205 14.35 -4.56 6.10
N GLN A 206 15.55 -5.13 6.16
CA GLN A 206 16.67 -4.52 6.89
C GLN A 206 17.14 -3.22 6.22
N VAL A 207 17.21 -3.19 4.89
CA VAL A 207 17.66 -2.02 4.12
C VAL A 207 16.63 -0.89 4.22
N VAL A 208 15.35 -1.20 4.02
CA VAL A 208 14.27 -0.21 4.07
C VAL A 208 14.15 0.36 5.48
N ASN A 209 14.15 -0.49 6.50
CA ASN A 209 14.04 -0.05 7.90
C ASN A 209 15.23 0.79 8.32
N ALA A 210 16.46 0.43 7.91
CA ALA A 210 17.64 1.22 8.16
C ALA A 210 17.58 2.59 7.47
N SER A 211 17.21 2.63 6.19
CA SER A 211 17.10 3.87 5.42
C SER A 211 16.09 4.83 6.05
N VAL A 212 14.89 4.34 6.35
CA VAL A 212 13.82 5.17 6.92
C VAL A 212 14.16 5.61 8.35
N ALA A 213 14.82 4.76 9.15
CA ALA A 213 15.25 5.15 10.50
C ALA A 213 16.31 6.27 10.48
N THR A 214 17.14 6.35 9.45
CA THR A 214 18.18 7.39 9.30
C THR A 214 17.68 8.68 8.66
N SER A 215 16.51 8.69 8.04
CA SER A 215 15.90 9.86 7.39
C SER A 215 14.92 10.63 8.28
N ARG A 216 14.96 10.37 9.59
CA ARG A 216 14.19 11.07 10.64
C ARG A 216 14.76 12.45 10.95
#